data_AF-A0A915JKR4-F1
#
_entry.id   AF-A0A915JKR4-F1
#
_cell.length_a   1.000
_cell.length_b   1.000
_cell.length_c   1.000
_cell.angle_alpha   90.00
_cell.angle_beta   90.00
_cell.angle_gamma   90.00
#
_symmetry.space_group_name_H-M   'P 1'
#
loop_
_entity.id
_entity.type
_entity.pdbx_description
1 polymer ?
#
loop_
_entity_poly.entity_id
_entity_poly.type
_entity_poly.pdbx_seq_one_letter_code
_entity_poly.pdbx_strand_id
1 'polypeptide(L)'
;MVHISNLKEFKTSDLLNFAPQAKFCYINGVRATEQFWSEEIFEILNRKITFQNLNYRLIKNNLGENLIIIDLYLDKENQISLTNWLIDQQFGLQFNVIEALSRKI
;
A
#
# COMPACT_ATOMS: atom_id res chain seq x y z
N MET A 1 23.06 -0.71 -2.38
CA MET A 1 23.80 0.54 -2.72
C MET A 1 23.91 0.60 -4.23
N VAL A 2 23.51 1.71 -4.87
CA VAL A 2 23.63 1.88 -6.32
C VAL A 2 24.94 2.63 -6.60
N HIS A 3 25.78 2.13 -7.51
CA HIS A 3 27.00 2.82 -7.93
C HIS A 3 26.67 4.01 -8.83
N ILE A 4 27.41 5.12 -8.69
CA ILE A 4 27.22 6.32 -9.51
C ILE A 4 27.38 6.05 -11.02
N SER A 5 28.22 5.07 -11.39
CA SER A 5 28.40 4.61 -12.77
C SER A 5 27.14 3.96 -13.38
N ASN A 6 26.20 3.50 -12.54
CA ASN A 6 24.91 2.98 -12.99
C ASN A 6 23.84 4.07 -13.14
N LEU A 7 24.14 5.30 -12.73
CA LEU A 7 23.27 6.43 -12.95
C LEU A 7 23.54 7.02 -14.33
N LYS A 8 22.48 7.39 -15.02
CA LYS A 8 22.56 8.13 -16.28
C LYS A 8 21.66 9.34 -16.18
N GLU A 9 22.12 10.44 -16.76
CA GLU A 9 21.31 11.62 -16.93
C GLU A 9 20.06 11.28 -17.75
N PHE A 10 18.93 11.86 -17.35
CA PHE A 10 17.65 11.68 -18.01
C PHE A 10 17.58 12.64 -19.21
N LYS A 11 18.04 12.19 -20.37
CA LYS A 11 18.27 13.05 -21.55
C LYS A 11 17.01 13.46 -22.31
N THR A 12 15.85 12.87 -22.00
CA THR A 12 14.60 13.14 -22.73
C THR A 12 13.52 13.59 -21.76
N SER A 13 13.06 14.83 -21.91
CA SER A 13 11.91 15.37 -21.15
C SER A 13 10.62 14.59 -21.39
N ASP A 14 10.52 13.90 -22.53
CA ASP A 14 9.31 13.17 -22.92
C ASP A 14 8.95 12.04 -21.96
N LEU A 15 9.94 11.46 -21.27
CA LEU A 15 9.71 10.44 -20.27
C LEU A 15 9.16 11.02 -18.95
N LEU A 16 9.44 12.30 -18.66
CA LEU A 16 8.86 13.02 -17.52
C LEU A 16 7.43 13.52 -17.81
N ASN A 17 6.99 13.51 -19.08
CA ASN A 17 5.61 13.81 -19.42
C ASN A 17 4.64 12.74 -18.89
N PHE A 18 5.13 11.54 -18.59
CA PHE A 18 4.36 10.50 -17.92
C PHE A 18 4.50 10.66 -16.40
N ALA A 19 3.36 10.77 -15.71
CA ALA A 19 3.37 10.77 -14.25
C ALA A 19 4.02 9.48 -13.70
N PRO A 20 4.70 9.52 -12.54
CA PRO A 20 5.17 8.31 -11.88
C PRO A 20 4.02 7.31 -11.70
N GLN A 21 4.25 6.11 -12.23
CA GLN A 21 3.23 5.06 -12.29
C GLN A 21 3.10 4.32 -10.95
N ALA A 22 4.21 4.20 -10.21
CA ALA A 22 4.17 3.71 -8.84
C ALA A 22 3.48 4.73 -7.94
N LYS A 23 2.42 4.29 -7.25
CA LYS A 23 1.73 5.06 -6.23
C LYS A 23 2.03 4.44 -4.88
N PHE A 24 2.43 5.28 -3.93
CA PHE A 24 2.58 4.87 -2.55
C PHE A 24 1.21 4.85 -1.87
N CYS A 25 0.83 3.71 -1.30
CA CYS A 25 -0.51 3.47 -0.78
C CYS A 25 -0.45 2.88 0.64
N TYR A 26 -1.47 3.20 1.44
CA TYR A 26 -1.74 2.59 2.73
C TYR A 26 -2.98 1.71 2.64
N ILE A 27 -2.94 0.55 3.28
CA ILE A 27 -4.12 -0.32 3.42
C ILE A 27 -5.05 0.28 4.49
N ASN A 28 -6.31 0.41 4.13
CA ASN A 28 -7.34 0.97 5.00
C ASN A 28 -7.61 0.04 6.19
N GLY A 29 -7.98 0.63 7.33
CA GLY A 29 -8.67 -0.13 8.38
C GLY A 29 -7.81 -1.06 9.25
N VAL A 30 -6.50 -1.18 9.01
CA VAL A 30 -5.65 -2.15 9.70
C VAL A 30 -4.30 -1.57 10.12
N ARG A 31 -3.81 -2.02 11.28
CA ARG A 31 -2.43 -1.81 11.73
C ARG A 31 -1.82 -3.13 12.20
N ALA A 32 -0.50 -3.17 12.30
CA ALA A 32 0.20 -4.31 12.91
C ALA A 32 -0.28 -4.54 14.36
N THR A 33 -0.26 -5.80 14.80
CA THR A 33 -0.54 -6.18 16.20
C THR A 33 0.48 -5.59 17.16
N GLU A 34 1.74 -5.52 16.72
CA GLU A 34 2.84 -4.84 17.40
C GLU A 34 3.08 -3.44 16.82
N GLN A 35 4.17 -2.78 17.23
CA GLN A 35 4.53 -1.45 16.71
C GLN A 35 4.84 -1.48 15.19
N PHE A 36 5.27 -2.63 14.66
CA PHE A 36 5.68 -2.82 13.27
C PHE A 36 5.14 -4.15 12.72
N TRP A 37 5.00 -4.23 11.39
CA TRP A 37 4.73 -5.51 10.73
C TRP A 37 5.97 -6.39 10.80
N SER A 38 5.81 -7.65 11.22
CA SER A 38 6.92 -8.61 11.24
C SER A 38 7.30 -9.05 9.83
N GLU A 39 8.54 -9.50 9.66
CA GLU A 39 9.04 -10.03 8.38
C GLU A 39 8.23 -11.25 7.93
N GLU A 40 7.82 -12.11 8.87
CA GLU A 40 6.96 -13.27 8.59
C GLU A 40 5.62 -12.85 7.95
N ILE A 41 4.93 -11.86 8.53
CA ILE A 41 3.67 -11.36 7.98
C ILE A 41 3.91 -10.76 6.59
N PHE A 42 5.02 -10.03 6.42
CA PHE A 42 5.38 -9.47 5.13
C PHE A 42 5.61 -10.54 4.06
N GLU A 43 6.32 -11.63 4.38
CA GLU A 43 6.52 -12.75 3.46
C GLU A 43 5.20 -13.44 3.09
N ILE A 44 4.34 -13.70 4.08
CA ILE A 44 3.04 -14.32 3.86
C ILE A 44 2.20 -13.44 2.92
N LEU A 45 2.14 -12.14 3.21
CA LEU A 45 1.43 -11.17 2.39
C LEU A 45 2.00 -11.13 0.97
N ASN A 46 3.33 -11.08 0.84
CA ASN A 46 4.00 -11.03 -0.45
C ASN A 46 3.66 -12.26 -1.30
N ARG A 47 3.67 -13.47 -0.73
CA ARG A 47 3.26 -14.70 -1.43
C ARG A 47 1.78 -14.66 -1.86
N LYS A 48 0.92 -14.01 -1.08
CA LYS A 48 -0.51 -13.89 -1.36
C LYS A 48 -0.82 -12.94 -2.53
N ILE A 49 -0.08 -11.83 -2.65
CA ILE A 49 -0.40 -10.74 -3.60
C ILE A 49 0.52 -10.68 -4.83
N THR A 50 1.73 -11.25 -4.76
CA THR A 50 2.68 -11.17 -5.88
C THR A 50 2.12 -11.91 -7.10
N PHE A 51 2.30 -11.31 -8.28
CA PHE A 51 1.79 -11.80 -9.57
C PHE A 51 0.26 -11.89 -9.67
N GLN A 52 -0.48 -11.28 -8.74
CA GLN A 52 -1.94 -11.18 -8.81
C GLN A 52 -2.38 -9.83 -9.40
N ASN A 53 -3.39 -9.87 -10.26
CA ASN A 53 -4.13 -8.69 -10.67
C ASN A 53 -5.28 -8.48 -9.67
N LEU A 54 -5.06 -7.61 -8.70
CA LEU A 54 -5.98 -7.35 -7.59
C LEU A 54 -6.82 -6.11 -7.86
N ASN A 55 -8.09 -6.19 -7.48
CA ASN A 55 -8.97 -5.03 -7.46
C ASN A 55 -8.69 -4.19 -6.22
N TYR A 56 -8.88 -2.88 -6.34
CA TYR A 56 -8.81 -1.98 -5.20
C TYR A 56 -9.94 -0.95 -5.26
N ARG A 57 -10.32 -0.45 -4.09
CA ARG A 57 -11.21 0.70 -3.93
C ARG A 57 -10.43 1.84 -3.29
N LEU A 58 -10.48 3.00 -3.91
CA LEU A 58 -9.90 4.22 -3.35
C LEU A 58 -10.78 4.70 -2.18
N ILE A 59 -10.19 4.86 -1.00
CA ILE A 59 -10.88 5.36 0.20
C ILE A 59 -10.62 6.86 0.40
N LYS A 60 -9.35 7.26 0.30
CA LYS A 60 -8.93 8.66 0.41
C LYS A 60 -7.74 8.92 -0.50
N ASN A 61 -7.76 10.06 -1.18
CA ASN A 61 -6.63 10.57 -1.94
C ASN A 61 -6.38 12.02 -1.53
N ASN A 62 -5.31 12.26 -0.78
CA ASN A 62 -4.83 13.61 -0.50
C ASN A 62 -3.50 13.82 -1.24
N LEU A 63 -3.61 14.37 -2.45
CA LEU A 63 -2.47 14.62 -3.33
C LEU A 63 -1.44 15.59 -2.71
N GLY A 64 -1.87 16.50 -1.81
CA GLY A 64 -0.96 17.41 -1.12
C GLY A 64 -0.12 16.74 -0.03
N GLU A 65 -0.61 15.65 0.55
CA GLU A 65 0.05 14.91 1.64
C GLU A 65 0.69 13.60 1.16
N ASN A 66 0.70 13.31 -0.14
CA ASN A 66 1.10 12.02 -0.72
C ASN A 66 0.42 10.82 -0.02
N LEU A 67 -0.81 11.02 0.43
CA LEU A 67 -1.57 10.03 1.18
C LEU A 67 -2.64 9.42 0.29
N ILE A 68 -2.44 8.16 -0.11
CA ILE A 68 -3.43 7.36 -0.81
C ILE A 68 -3.80 6.19 0.10
N ILE A 69 -5.06 6.12 0.51
CA ILE A 69 -5.60 5.03 1.31
C ILE A 69 -6.51 4.20 0.43
N ILE A 70 -6.26 2.90 0.38
CA ILE A 70 -7.01 1.96 -0.44
C ILE A 70 -7.54 0.79 0.39
N ASP A 71 -8.62 0.21 -0.08
CA ASP A 71 -9.05 -1.12 0.30
C ASP A 71 -8.69 -2.08 -0.85
N LEU A 72 -8.00 -3.17 -0.56
CA LEU A 72 -7.49 -4.10 -1.57
C LEU A 72 -8.27 -5.41 -1.48
N TYR A 73 -8.68 -5.98 -2.60
CA TYR A 73 -9.45 -7.23 -2.62
C TYR A 73 -8.60 -8.39 -3.12
N LEU A 74 -8.69 -9.52 -2.42
CA LEU A 74 -7.94 -10.76 -2.69
C LEU A 74 -8.66 -11.69 -3.68
N ASP A 75 -9.89 -11.34 -4.06
CA ASP A 75 -10.73 -12.04 -5.01
C ASP A 75 -11.28 -11.08 -6.07
N LYS A 76 -11.75 -11.64 -7.19
CA LYS A 76 -12.27 -10.84 -8.31
C LYS A 76 -13.66 -10.27 -8.05
N GLU A 77 -14.41 -10.88 -7.13
CA GLU A 77 -15.78 -10.50 -6.77
C GLU A 77 -15.83 -9.42 -5.69
N ASN A 78 -14.66 -8.96 -5.22
CA ASN A 78 -14.47 -7.96 -4.18
C ASN A 78 -15.14 -8.34 -2.85
N GLN A 79 -15.23 -9.62 -2.53
CA GLN A 79 -15.82 -10.12 -1.29
C GLN A 79 -14.79 -10.24 -0.16
N ILE A 80 -13.52 -10.48 -0.51
CA ILE A 80 -12.45 -10.71 0.46
C ILE A 80 -11.51 -9.51 0.46
N SER A 81 -11.73 -8.56 1.37
CA SER A 81 -10.76 -7.48 1.57
C SER A 81 -9.49 -8.00 2.27
N LEU A 82 -8.35 -7.46 1.88
CA LEU A 82 -7.07 -7.73 2.51
C LEU A 82 -7.11 -7.33 3.99
N THR A 83 -7.78 -6.23 4.33
CA THR A 83 -7.97 -5.77 5.70
C THR A 83 -8.66 -6.81 6.56
N ASN A 84 -9.80 -7.34 6.12
CA ASN A 84 -10.53 -8.36 6.88
C ASN A 84 -9.70 -9.63 6.97
N TRP A 85 -9.07 -10.05 5.87
CA TRP A 85 -8.20 -11.22 5.88
C TRP A 85 -7.04 -11.09 6.89
N LEU A 86 -6.37 -9.93 6.95
CA LEU A 86 -5.30 -9.68 7.93
C LEU A 86 -5.81 -9.75 9.37
N ILE A 87 -7.02 -9.27 9.63
CA ILE A 87 -7.64 -9.31 10.96
C ILE A 87 -8.07 -10.73 11.33
N ASP A 88 -8.71 -11.45 10.41
CA ASP A 88 -9.19 -12.83 10.61
C ASP A 88 -8.04 -13.80 10.86
N GLN A 89 -6.89 -13.58 10.22
CA GLN A 89 -5.66 -14.34 10.47
C GLN A 89 -4.91 -13.88 11.74
N GLN A 90 -5.43 -12.89 12.46
CA GLN A 90 -4.78 -12.29 13.65
C GLN A 90 -3.41 -11.64 13.35
N PHE A 91 -3.15 -11.26 12.10
CA PHE A 91 -1.94 -10.56 11.69
C PHE A 91 -2.03 -9.06 11.93
N GLY A 92 -3.24 -8.50 11.97
CA GLY A 92 -3.48 -7.09 12.21
C GLY A 92 -4.64 -6.82 13.14
N LEU A 93 -4.69 -5.60 13.66
CA LEU A 93 -5.79 -5.10 14.47
C LEU A 93 -6.61 -4.09 13.67
N GLN A 94 -7.92 -4.12 13.85
CA GLN A 94 -8.83 -3.10 13.34
C GLN A 94 -8.34 -1.71 13.78
N PHE A 95 -8.29 -0.78 12.83
CA PHE A 95 -7.75 0.55 13.05
C PHE A 95 -8.48 1.60 12.22
N ASN A 96 -8.91 2.68 12.86
CA ASN A 96 -9.48 3.80 12.12
C ASN A 96 -8.36 4.72 11.61
N VAL A 97 -7.91 4.46 10.38
CA VAL A 97 -6.85 5.25 9.70
C VAL A 97 -7.23 6.72 9.59
N ILE A 98 -8.52 7.03 9.35
CA ILE A 98 -8.99 8.41 9.17
C ILE A 98 -8.87 9.19 10.48
N GLU A 99 -9.34 8.63 11.59
CA GLU A 99 -9.24 9.27 12.91
C GLU A 99 -7.78 9.46 13.34
N ALA A 100 -6.92 8.48 13.11
CA ALA A 100 -5.52 8.59 13.51
C ALA A 100 -4.76 9.68 12.74
N LEU A 101 -5.08 9.88 11.46
CA LEU A 101 -4.47 10.92 10.64
C LEU A 101 -5.03 12.31 10.99
N SER A 102 -6.30 12.42 11.40
CA SER A 102 -6.87 13.70 11.87
C SER A 102 -6.27 14.22 13.19
N ARG A 103 -5.63 13.36 13.99
CA ARG A 103 -5.00 13.74 15.27
C ARG A 103 -3.57 14.27 15.14
N LYS A 104 -3.03 14.35 13.92
CA LYS A 104 -1.66 14.86 13.64
C LYS A 104 -1.64 16.29 13.09
N ILE A 105 -2.75 17.03 13.21
CA ILE A 105 -2.87 18.46 12.87
C ILE A 105 -3.08 19.25 14.16
#